data_AF-A0A376TJ02-F1
#
_entry.id   AF-A0A376TJ02-F1
#
_cell.length_a   1.000
_cell.length_b   1.000
_cell.length_c   1.000
_cell.angle_alpha   90.00
_cell.angle_beta   90.00
_cell.angle_gamma   90.00
#
_symmetry.space_group_name_H-M   'P 1'
#
loop_
_entity.id
_entity.type
_entity.pdbx_description
1 polymer ?
#
loop_
_entity_poly.entity_id
_entity_poly.type
_entity_poly.pdbx_seq_one_letter_code
_entity_poly.pdbx_strand_id
1 'polypeptide(L)' 'MDNKNITQVAQLCGYSSTSYFISVFKAFYGLTPLNYLAKQRQKVMW' A
#
# COMPACT_ATOMS: atom_id res chain seq x y z
N MET A 1 -17.11 5.30 1.58
CA MET A 1 -16.26 4.58 0.61
C MET A 1 -14.81 4.98 0.86
N ASP A 2 -14.10 4.21 1.69
CA ASP A 2 -12.70 4.49 2.05
C ASP A 2 -11.79 4.05 0.89
N ASN A 3 -11.81 4.81 -0.20
CA ASN A 3 -10.95 4.57 -1.36
C ASN A 3 -9.55 5.07 -1.01
N LYS A 4 -8.83 4.28 -0.18
CA LYS A 4 -7.40 4.48 0.13
C LYS A 4 -6.62 4.50 -1.17
N ASN A 5 -6.47 5.70 -1.70
CA ASN A 5 -5.93 5.91 -3.03
C ASN A 5 -4.42 5.72 -2.91
N ILE A 6 -3.94 4.57 -3.36
CA ILE A 6 -2.51 4.19 -3.33
C ILE A 6 -1.66 5.29 -3.96
N THR A 7 -2.20 6.01 -4.93
CA THR A 7 -1.60 7.20 -5.54
C THR A 7 -1.28 8.28 -4.51
N GLN A 8 -2.22 8.61 -3.62
CA GLN A 8 -1.99 9.62 -2.58
C GLN A 8 -0.93 9.15 -1.57
N VAL A 9 -0.93 7.87 -1.20
CA VAL A 9 0.12 7.28 -0.34
C VAL A 9 1.47 7.33 -1.03
N ALA A 10 1.55 6.96 -2.30
CA ALA A 10 2.77 7.04 -3.10
C ALA A 10 3.31 8.47 -3.14
N GLN A 11 2.45 9.46 -3.40
CA GLN A 11 2.82 10.88 -3.41
C GLN A 11 3.33 11.36 -2.03
N LEU A 12 2.66 10.98 -0.94
CA LEU A 12 3.09 11.31 0.42
C LEU A 12 4.45 10.69 0.78
N CYS A 13 4.76 9.51 0.21
CA CYS A 13 6.06 8.87 0.34
C CYS A 13 7.13 9.44 -0.60
N GLY A 14 6.81 10.47 -1.41
CA GLY A 14 7.76 11.10 -2.33
C GLY A 14 7.87 10.42 -3.70
N TYR A 15 6.99 9.48 -4.03
CA TYR A 15 6.97 8.84 -5.34
C TYR A 15 6.07 9.59 -6.32
N SER A 16 6.62 9.90 -7.50
CA SER A 16 5.84 10.50 -8.60
C SER A 16 4.94 9.50 -9.32
N SER A 17 5.23 8.20 -9.21
CA SER A 17 4.49 7.13 -9.89
C SER A 17 4.01 6.05 -8.93
N THR A 18 2.68 5.86 -8.89
CA THR A 18 2.02 4.81 -8.10
C THR A 18 2.51 3.41 -8.49
N SER A 19 2.72 3.16 -9.78
CA SER A 19 3.18 1.85 -10.26
C SER A 19 4.59 1.53 -9.76
N TYR A 20 5.48 2.52 -9.74
CA TYR A 20 6.82 2.35 -9.18
C TYR A 20 6.77 2.10 -7.67
N PHE A 21 5.96 2.88 -6.95
CA PHE A 21 5.72 2.65 -5.52
C PHE A 21 5.21 1.23 -5.24
N ILE A 22 4.22 0.73 -5.99
CA ILE A 22 3.69 -0.63 -5.82
C ILE A 22 4.76 -1.68 -6.06
N SER A 23 5.57 -1.52 -7.12
CA SER A 23 6.65 -2.47 -7.43
C SER A 23 7.71 -2.52 -6.33
N VAL A 24 8.16 -1.35 -5.84
CA VAL A 24 9.12 -1.26 -4.73
C VAL A 24 8.52 -1.80 -3.44
N PHE A 25 7.27 -1.43 -3.13
CA PHE A 25 6.56 -1.91 -1.95
C PHE A 25 6.42 -3.44 -1.97
N LYS A 26 6.07 -4.02 -3.12
CA LYS A 26 5.97 -5.47 -3.30
C LYS A 26 7.34 -6.14 -3.20
N ALA A 27 8.40 -5.54 -3.72
CA ALA A 27 9.75 -6.08 -3.57
C ALA A 27 10.23 -6.08 -2.11
N PHE A 28 9.87 -5.04 -1.35
CA PHE A 28 10.28 -4.89 0.05
C PHE A 28 9.45 -5.73 1.03
N TYR A 29 8.12 -5.69 0.91
CA TYR A 29 7.19 -6.39 1.82
C TYR A 29 6.71 -7.75 1.30
N GLY A 30 7.03 -8.13 0.06
CA GLY A 30 6.56 -9.34 -0.60
C GLY A 30 5.08 -9.31 -1.01
N LEU A 31 4.36 -8.21 -0.74
CA LEU A 31 2.90 -8.10 -0.87
C LEU A 31 2.55 -6.76 -1.52
N THR A 32 1.44 -6.69 -2.25
CA THR A 32 0.92 -5.40 -2.71
C THR A 32 0.40 -4.59 -1.52
N PRO A 33 0.42 -3.25 -1.58
CA PRO A 33 -0.07 -2.41 -0.49
C PRO A 33 -1.55 -2.69 -0.13
N LEU A 34 -2.39 -3.04 -1.10
CA LEU A 34 -3.77 -3.46 -0.84
C LEU A 34 -3.85 -4.75 -0.02
N ASN A 35 -3.09 -5.77 -0.40
CA ASN A 35 -3.06 -7.04 0.33
C ASN A 35 -2.46 -6.85 1.74
N TYR A 36 -1.46 -5.98 1.88
CA TYR A 36 -0.89 -5.62 3.17
C TYR A 36 -1.93 -4.98 4.10
N LEU A 37 -2.71 -4.02 3.60
CA LEU A 37 -3.80 -3.38 4.35
C LEU A 37 -4.91 -4.37 4.73
N ALA A 38 -5.29 -5.27 3.83
CA ALA A 38 -6.27 -6.32 4.11
C ALA A 38 -5.78 -7.27 5.22
N LYS A 39 -4.50 -7.66 5.17
CA LYS A 39 -3.87 -8.51 6.20
C LYS A 39 -3.76 -7.79 7.55
N GLN A 40 -3.41 -6.51 7.56
CA GLN A 40 -3.34 -5.73 8.80
C GLN A 40 -4.70 -5.56 9.46
N ARG A 41 -5.78 -5.35 8.69
CA ARG A 41 -7.15 -5.27 9.23
C ARG A 41 -7.58 -6.54 9.98
N GLN A 42 -7.11 -7.72 9.56
CA GLN A 42 -7.37 -8.97 10.29
C GLN A 42 -6.54 -9.11 11.57
N LYS A 43 -5.34 -8.50 11.62
CA LYS A 43 -4.44 -8.63 12.77
C LYS A 43 -4.83 -7.73 13.96
N VAL A 44 -5.65 -6.71 13.73
CA VAL A 44 -6.11 -5.76 14.77
C VAL A 44 -7.50 -6.11 15.35
N MET A 45 -8.08 -7.25 14.97
CA MET A 45 -9.30 -7.76 15.60
C MET A 45 -8.88 -8.72 16.73
N TRP A 46 -8.54 -8.14 17.88
CA TRP A 46 -8.45 -8.84 19.18
C TRP A 46 -9.59 -8.33 20.06
#